data_AF-A0A818W5V5-F1
#
_entry.id   AF-A0A818W5V5-F1
#
_cell.length_a   1.000
_cell.length_b   1.000
_cell.length_c   1.000
_cell.angle_alpha   90.00
_cell.angle_beta   90.00
_cell.angle_gamma   90.00
#
_symmetry.space_group_name_H-M   'P 1'
#
loop_
_entity.id
_entity.type
_entity.pdbx_description
1 polymer ?
#
loop_
_entity_poly.entity_id
_entity_poly.type
_entity_poly.pdbx_seq_one_letter_code
_entity_poly.pdbx_strand_id
1 'polypeptide(L)'
;MEEKRKKMTSQRSKSDLYLVIYILCILAVSITIAIVFAVYIKLQSYTNDSSQTAATTDQTQANSNNTNVTTAEAYYCAGISSYTNWQLYSTSGITMNIDTSNCSFPSTPSYFVSISGTSSHWLLAGYTAIYFPTNISFTIYARPLIVWSNTYMLNNAQTCLWNINWFGISYST
;
A
#
# COMPACT_ATOMS: atom_id res chain seq x y z
N MET A 1 -44.41 6.07 -62.57
CA MET A 1 -43.95 7.07 -61.58
C MET A 1 -43.99 6.57 -60.14
N GLU A 2 -44.87 5.62 -59.79
CA GLU A 2 -45.07 5.14 -58.42
C GLU A 2 -43.92 4.31 -57.83
N GLU A 3 -43.23 3.52 -58.64
CA GLU A 3 -42.10 2.68 -58.18
C GLU A 3 -40.88 3.51 -57.76
N LYS A 4 -40.59 4.61 -58.46
CA LYS A 4 -39.54 5.58 -58.07
C LYS A 4 -39.86 6.24 -56.74
N ARG A 5 -41.14 6.53 -56.47
CA ARG A 5 -41.60 7.12 -55.20
C ARG A 5 -41.38 6.15 -54.02
N LYS A 6 -41.69 4.86 -54.20
CA LYS A 6 -41.47 3.81 -53.17
C LYS A 6 -39.98 3.59 -52.85
N LYS A 7 -39.11 3.62 -53.87
CA LYS A 7 -37.65 3.55 -53.68
C LYS A 7 -37.11 4.77 -52.94
N MET A 8 -37.59 5.97 -53.28
CA MET A 8 -37.18 7.22 -52.63
C MET A 8 -37.64 7.30 -51.16
N THR A 9 -38.84 6.81 -50.83
CA THR A 9 -39.30 6.72 -49.43
C THR A 9 -38.54 5.66 -48.62
N SER A 10 -38.19 4.52 -49.22
CA SER A 10 -37.38 3.48 -48.56
C SER A 10 -35.94 3.95 -48.27
N GLN A 11 -35.34 4.71 -49.20
CA GLN A 11 -33.99 5.24 -49.03
C GLN A 11 -33.93 6.34 -47.95
N ARG A 12 -34.97 7.18 -47.85
CA ARG A 12 -35.13 8.16 -46.76
C ARG A 12 -35.27 7.49 -45.38
N SER A 13 -36.03 6.40 -45.29
CA SER A 13 -36.16 5.63 -44.05
C SER A 13 -34.83 5.00 -43.59
N LYS A 14 -33.98 4.55 -44.51
CA LYS A 14 -32.65 4.02 -44.18
C LYS A 14 -31.70 5.11 -43.69
N SER A 15 -31.67 6.28 -44.31
CA SER A 15 -30.83 7.40 -43.85
C SER A 15 -31.22 7.88 -42.45
N ASP A 16 -32.52 7.91 -42.15
CA ASP A 16 -33.01 8.27 -40.80
C ASP A 16 -32.61 7.21 -39.76
N LEU A 17 -32.65 5.91 -40.14
CA LEU A 17 -32.18 4.83 -39.29
C LEU A 17 -30.67 4.91 -39.01
N TYR A 18 -29.84 5.24 -40.01
CA TYR A 18 -28.40 5.46 -39.81
C TYR A 18 -28.11 6.66 -38.91
N LEU A 19 -28.87 7.74 -39.04
CA LEU A 19 -28.75 8.90 -38.16
C LEU A 19 -29.07 8.54 -36.70
N VAL A 20 -30.14 7.77 -36.47
CA VAL A 20 -30.53 7.31 -35.13
C VAL A 20 -29.48 6.38 -34.53
N ILE A 21 -28.96 5.42 -35.30
CA ILE A 21 -27.90 4.52 -34.83
C ILE A 21 -26.63 5.31 -34.50
N TYR A 22 -26.26 6.29 -35.33
CA TYR A 22 -25.09 7.13 -35.09
C TYR A 22 -25.22 7.97 -33.81
N ILE A 23 -26.40 8.56 -33.56
CA ILE A 23 -26.69 9.30 -32.33
C ILE A 23 -26.64 8.36 -31.11
N LEU A 24 -27.22 7.15 -31.21
CA LEU A 24 -27.16 6.16 -30.12
C LEU A 24 -25.72 5.72 -29.80
N CYS A 25 -24.87 5.55 -30.81
CA CYS A 25 -23.45 5.25 -30.60
C CYS A 25 -22.71 6.40 -29.91
N ILE A 26 -22.95 7.65 -30.30
CA ILE A 26 -22.33 8.83 -29.65
C ILE A 26 -22.77 8.92 -28.18
N LEU A 27 -24.06 8.72 -27.91
CA LEU A 27 -24.60 8.73 -26.55
C LEU A 27 -23.96 7.61 -25.71
N ALA A 28 -23.87 6.39 -26.23
CA ALA A 28 -23.24 5.27 -25.54
C ALA A 28 -21.75 5.55 -25.21
N VAL A 29 -20.98 6.09 -26.16
CA VAL A 29 -19.56 6.44 -25.94
C VAL A 29 -19.42 7.59 -24.93
N SER A 30 -20.31 8.58 -24.96
CA SER A 30 -20.28 9.67 -23.97
C SER A 30 -20.57 9.17 -22.55
N ILE A 31 -21.48 8.21 -22.41
CA ILE A 31 -21.85 7.60 -21.12
C ILE A 31 -20.68 6.78 -20.57
N THR A 32 -19.99 5.98 -21.40
CA THR A 32 -18.84 5.19 -20.94
C THR A 32 -17.69 6.08 -20.49
N ILE A 33 -17.40 7.16 -21.22
CA ILE A 33 -16.39 8.16 -20.82
C ILE A 33 -16.76 8.81 -19.49
N ALA A 34 -18.03 9.19 -19.29
CA ALA A 34 -18.49 9.78 -18.03
C ALA A 34 -18.34 8.83 -16.83
N ILE A 35 -18.65 7.53 -17.02
CA ILE A 35 -18.48 6.51 -15.98
C ILE A 35 -16.99 6.33 -15.63
N VAL A 36 -16.12 6.23 -16.63
CA VAL A 36 -14.67 6.09 -16.41
C VAL A 36 -14.12 7.32 -15.67
N PHE A 37 -14.55 8.53 -16.04
CA PHE A 37 -14.14 9.77 -15.38
C PHE A 37 -14.63 9.82 -13.92
N ALA A 38 -15.87 9.41 -13.63
CA ALA A 38 -16.40 9.35 -12.28
C ALA A 38 -15.66 8.34 -11.38
N VAL A 39 -15.33 7.16 -11.93
CA VAL A 39 -14.50 6.16 -11.24
C VAL A 39 -13.11 6.68 -10.98
N TYR A 40 -12.49 7.35 -11.96
CA TYR A 40 -11.18 7.97 -11.81
C TYR A 40 -11.14 9.03 -10.71
N ILE A 41 -12.13 9.93 -10.65
CA ILE A 41 -12.25 10.92 -9.56
C ILE A 41 -12.36 10.22 -8.20
N LYS A 42 -13.17 9.16 -8.10
CA LYS A 42 -13.36 8.45 -6.83
C LYS A 42 -12.08 7.74 -6.37
N LEU A 43 -11.28 7.23 -7.31
CA LEU A 43 -9.96 6.66 -7.03
C LEU A 43 -8.96 7.72 -6.58
N GLN A 44 -8.94 8.90 -7.20
CA GLN A 44 -8.10 10.02 -6.75
C GLN A 44 -8.50 10.52 -5.36
N SER A 45 -9.79 10.53 -5.03
CA SER A 45 -10.25 10.85 -3.66
C SER A 45 -9.93 9.74 -2.65
N TYR A 46 -9.85 8.48 -3.08
CA TYR A 46 -9.45 7.36 -2.21
C TYR A 46 -7.96 7.38 -1.87
N THR A 47 -7.10 7.88 -2.77
CA THR A 47 -5.66 8.01 -2.55
C THR A 47 -5.25 9.28 -1.80
N ASN A 48 -6.18 10.20 -1.55
CA ASN A 48 -5.92 11.47 -0.85
C ASN A 48 -6.40 11.48 0.61
N ASP A 49 -6.83 10.33 1.15
CA ASP A 49 -7.10 10.14 2.58
C ASP A 49 -5.90 9.51 3.31
N SER A 50 -4.69 9.97 2.95
CA SER A 50 -3.54 9.96 3.84
C SER A 50 -3.44 11.35 4.46
N SER A 51 -4.36 11.63 5.37
CA SER A 51 -4.27 12.78 6.28
C SER A 51 -3.01 12.66 7.14
N GLN A 52 -1.92 13.28 6.70
CA GLN A 52 -1.00 14.00 7.57
C GLN A 52 -1.08 15.49 7.23
N THR A 53 -2.25 16.05 7.50
CA THR A 53 -2.39 17.49 7.74
C THR A 53 -1.73 17.76 9.09
N ALA A 54 -0.86 18.78 9.14
CA ALA A 54 -0.17 19.23 10.33
C ALA A 54 -1.05 19.17 11.58
N ALA A 55 -0.58 18.46 12.61
CA ALA A 55 -1.21 18.40 13.91
C ALA A 55 -1.37 19.83 14.46
N THR A 56 -2.56 20.38 14.29
CA THR A 56 -3.05 21.54 15.04
C THR A 56 -4.14 21.00 15.94
N THR A 57 -3.74 20.84 17.21
CA THR A 57 -4.55 20.80 18.44
C THR A 57 -6.00 20.33 18.31
N ASP A 58 -6.26 19.08 18.67
CA ASP A 58 -7.45 18.75 19.44
C ASP A 58 -7.20 17.53 20.34
N GLN A 59 -6.93 17.80 21.62
CA GLN A 59 -6.97 16.78 22.67
C GLN A 59 -8.40 16.68 23.17
N THR A 60 -9.10 15.59 22.85
CA THR A 60 -10.25 15.17 23.64
C THR A 60 -9.74 14.68 25.00
N GLN A 61 -9.98 15.52 25.99
CA GLN A 61 -9.71 15.37 27.41
C GLN A 61 -10.25 14.03 27.96
N ALA A 62 -9.37 13.07 28.21
CA ALA A 62 -9.67 11.96 29.10
C ALA A 62 -9.79 12.49 30.53
N ASN A 63 -10.90 12.16 31.18
CA ASN A 63 -11.28 12.64 32.49
C ASN A 63 -10.25 12.18 33.54
N SER A 64 -9.45 13.14 34.04
CA SER A 64 -8.44 12.92 35.09
C SER A 64 -9.14 12.73 36.41
N ASN A 65 -8.98 11.55 37.01
CA ASN A 65 -9.04 11.39 38.46
C ASN A 65 -8.07 10.28 38.87
N ASN A 66 -6.87 10.73 39.24
CA ASN A 66 -5.88 10.04 40.07
C ASN A 66 -4.91 9.07 39.37
N THR A 67 -3.90 9.65 38.72
CA THR A 67 -2.51 9.18 38.73
C THR A 67 -1.63 10.39 38.40
N ASN A 68 -0.47 10.53 39.06
CA ASN A 68 0.58 11.43 38.59
C ASN A 68 1.14 10.89 37.27
N VAL A 69 0.39 11.06 36.17
CA VAL A 69 0.85 10.75 34.82
C VAL A 69 1.66 11.94 34.38
N THR A 70 2.97 11.87 34.52
CA THR A 70 3.87 12.64 33.67
C THR A 70 3.63 12.14 32.24
N THR A 71 2.84 12.89 31.47
CA THR A 71 2.50 12.55 30.09
C THR A 71 3.72 12.78 29.22
N ALA A 72 4.57 11.76 29.09
CA ALA A 72 5.60 11.75 28.06
C ALA A 72 4.91 11.73 26.69
N GLU A 73 5.32 12.62 25.78
CA GLU A 73 4.78 12.69 24.43
C GLU A 73 5.18 11.41 23.68
N ALA A 74 4.21 10.73 23.08
CA ALA A 74 4.44 9.49 22.33
C ALA A 74 4.68 9.79 20.85
N TYR A 75 5.82 9.33 20.33
CA TYR A 75 6.19 9.41 18.92
C TYR A 75 5.98 8.05 18.29
N TYR A 76 5.24 7.98 17.18
CA TYR A 76 5.00 6.74 16.46
C TYR A 76 5.25 6.93 14.96
N CYS A 77 5.72 5.88 14.31
CA CYS A 77 5.99 5.85 12.88
C CYS A 77 5.86 4.42 12.38
N ALA A 78 5.52 4.25 11.11
CA ALA A 78 5.39 2.94 10.48
C ALA A 78 5.93 2.98 9.05
N GLY A 79 6.26 1.81 8.53
CA GLY A 79 6.71 1.70 7.15
C GLY A 79 6.77 0.27 6.67
N ILE A 80 7.16 0.14 5.40
CA ILE A 80 7.34 -1.14 4.72
C ILE A 80 8.75 -1.11 4.12
N SER A 81 9.55 -2.12 4.41
CA SER A 81 10.88 -2.28 3.82
C SER A 81 10.79 -2.72 2.36
N SER A 82 11.87 -2.54 1.59
CA SER A 82 11.96 -3.16 0.27
C SER A 82 12.47 -4.59 0.40
N TYR A 83 11.80 -5.53 -0.26
CA TYR A 83 12.23 -6.92 -0.41
C TYR A 83 13.62 -7.06 -1.05
N THR A 84 14.11 -6.05 -1.76
CA THR A 84 15.47 -6.05 -2.33
C THR A 84 16.56 -5.90 -1.28
N ASN A 85 16.22 -5.50 -0.04
CA ASN A 85 17.20 -5.21 1.01
C ASN A 85 17.64 -6.47 1.77
N TRP A 86 17.07 -7.64 1.47
CA TRP A 86 17.55 -8.90 2.04
C TRP A 86 18.97 -9.20 1.57
N GLN A 87 19.80 -9.66 2.49
CA GLN A 87 21.18 -10.07 2.25
C GLN A 87 21.42 -11.45 2.88
N LEU A 88 22.40 -12.21 2.36
CA LEU A 88 22.77 -13.49 2.96
C LEU A 88 23.32 -13.28 4.37
N TYR A 89 22.89 -14.12 5.31
CA TYR A 89 23.46 -14.19 6.65
C TYR A 89 23.92 -15.62 6.93
N SER A 90 25.24 -15.81 6.97
CA SER A 90 25.85 -17.11 7.27
C SER A 90 25.40 -18.23 6.31
N THR A 91 25.44 -19.48 6.77
CA THR A 91 25.09 -20.68 5.99
C THR A 91 23.58 -20.97 5.94
N SER A 92 22.78 -20.41 6.84
CA SER A 92 21.36 -20.78 7.00
C SER A 92 20.42 -19.64 7.40
N GLY A 93 20.65 -18.43 6.87
CA GLY A 93 19.73 -17.32 7.06
C GLY A 93 19.92 -16.17 6.08
N ILE A 94 19.05 -15.18 6.22
CA ILE A 94 19.12 -13.89 5.57
C ILE A 94 18.94 -12.78 6.61
N THR A 95 19.43 -11.60 6.31
CA THR A 95 19.34 -10.42 7.19
C THR A 95 18.87 -9.20 6.42
N MET A 96 18.27 -8.26 7.13
CA MET A 96 17.89 -6.97 6.61
C MET A 96 18.07 -5.91 7.71
N ASN A 97 18.72 -4.81 7.36
CA ASN A 97 18.72 -3.60 8.18
C ASN A 97 17.57 -2.70 7.71
N ILE A 98 16.69 -2.34 8.62
CA ILE A 98 15.56 -1.44 8.39
C ILE A 98 15.98 -0.03 8.77
N ASP A 99 15.90 0.88 7.82
CA ASP A 99 16.13 2.31 8.02
C ASP A 99 14.82 2.99 8.45
N THR A 100 14.88 3.67 9.60
CA THR A 100 13.79 4.43 10.20
C THR A 100 14.16 5.90 10.41
N SER A 101 15.27 6.36 9.82
CA SER A 101 15.79 7.74 9.97
C SER A 101 14.77 8.82 9.64
N ASN A 102 13.87 8.57 8.69
CA ASN A 102 12.80 9.50 8.30
C ASN A 102 11.75 9.75 9.40
N CYS A 103 11.71 8.93 10.45
CA CYS A 103 10.75 9.07 11.55
C CYS A 103 11.20 10.01 12.66
N SER A 104 12.48 10.40 12.69
CA SER A 104 13.03 11.35 13.68
C SER A 104 12.68 11.01 15.14
N PHE A 105 12.77 9.73 15.53
CA PHE A 105 12.44 9.33 16.89
C PHE A 105 13.37 9.99 17.93
N PRO A 106 12.83 10.56 19.04
CA PRO A 106 13.64 11.24 20.06
C PRO A 106 14.51 10.29 20.90
N SER A 107 14.10 9.03 21.00
CA SER A 107 14.78 7.95 21.71
C SER A 107 14.61 6.64 20.94
N THR A 108 15.37 5.60 21.27
CA THR A 108 15.24 4.28 20.64
C THR A 108 13.82 3.73 20.80
N PRO A 109 13.08 3.51 19.71
CA PRO A 109 11.71 3.00 19.77
C PRO A 109 11.64 1.54 20.17
N SER A 110 10.49 1.18 20.73
CA SER A 110 10.01 -0.20 20.68
C SER A 110 9.48 -0.47 19.28
N TYR A 111 10.16 -1.34 18.55
CA TYR A 111 9.76 -1.75 17.20
C TYR A 111 8.96 -3.04 17.23
N PHE A 112 8.00 -3.14 16.32
CA PHE A 112 7.16 -4.30 16.06
C PHE A 112 7.19 -4.57 14.57
N VAL A 113 7.26 -5.83 14.18
CA VAL A 113 7.38 -6.20 12.77
C VAL A 113 6.47 -7.36 12.40
N SER A 114 6.07 -7.37 11.14
CA SER A 114 5.46 -8.50 10.44
C SER A 114 6.11 -8.65 9.07
N ILE A 115 5.92 -9.80 8.45
CA ILE A 115 6.40 -10.06 7.09
C ILE A 115 5.20 -10.12 6.14
N SER A 116 5.35 -9.54 4.95
CA SER A 116 4.40 -9.66 3.85
C SER A 116 5.11 -10.15 2.60
N GLY A 117 4.37 -10.74 1.66
CA GLY A 117 4.89 -11.20 0.39
C GLY A 117 3.83 -11.96 -0.40
N THR A 118 4.15 -12.32 -1.64
CA THR A 118 3.22 -13.01 -2.53
C THR A 118 3.10 -14.51 -2.25
N SER A 119 4.13 -15.13 -1.66
CA SER A 119 4.15 -16.56 -1.32
C SER A 119 5.23 -16.89 -0.27
N SER A 120 5.21 -18.12 0.26
CA SER A 120 6.29 -18.80 1.02
C SER A 120 6.85 -18.12 2.29
N HIS A 121 6.44 -16.91 2.66
CA HIS A 121 6.95 -16.19 3.84
C HIS A 121 6.57 -16.86 5.17
N TRP A 122 5.50 -17.66 5.19
CA TRP A 122 5.08 -18.46 6.35
C TRP A 122 6.11 -19.54 6.75
N LEU A 123 7.06 -19.86 5.88
CA LEU A 123 8.16 -20.79 6.15
C LEU A 123 9.35 -20.12 6.87
N LEU A 124 9.26 -18.83 7.19
CA LEU A 124 10.30 -18.10 7.90
C LEU A 124 10.07 -18.07 9.41
N ALA A 125 11.17 -18.06 10.15
CA ALA A 125 11.21 -17.80 11.58
C ALA A 125 12.30 -16.78 11.91
N GLY A 126 12.22 -16.19 13.09
CA GLY A 126 13.23 -15.25 13.61
C GLY A 126 13.08 -13.81 13.11
N TYR A 127 12.33 -13.55 12.03
CA TYR A 127 12.17 -12.21 11.45
C TYR A 127 11.52 -11.20 12.41
N THR A 128 10.88 -11.65 13.49
CA THR A 128 10.33 -10.81 14.56
C THR A 128 11.33 -10.47 15.67
N ALA A 129 12.52 -11.07 15.67
CA ALA A 129 13.59 -10.75 16.60
C ALA A 129 14.33 -9.50 16.14
N ILE A 130 14.27 -8.44 16.94
CA ILE A 130 14.84 -7.13 16.64
C ILE A 130 16.21 -6.98 17.32
N TYR A 131 17.23 -6.72 16.52
CA TYR A 131 18.62 -6.60 16.93
C TYR A 131 19.11 -5.17 16.73
N PHE A 132 19.97 -4.74 17.66
CA PHE A 132 20.64 -3.44 17.63
C PHE A 132 19.70 -2.25 17.33
N PRO A 133 18.54 -2.13 18.00
CA PRO A 133 17.63 -1.03 17.72
C PRO A 133 18.27 0.31 18.11
N THR A 134 18.12 1.28 17.22
CA THR A 134 18.46 2.68 17.41
C THR A 134 17.25 3.54 17.03
N ASN A 135 17.37 4.86 17.20
CA ASN A 135 16.33 5.79 16.75
C ASN A 135 16.27 5.99 15.22
N ILE A 136 17.21 5.43 14.46
CA ILE A 136 17.28 5.56 13.01
C ILE A 136 17.31 4.21 12.27
N SER A 137 17.45 3.09 12.98
CA SER A 137 17.47 1.77 12.36
C SER A 137 17.28 0.63 13.34
N PHE A 138 17.03 -0.57 12.80
CA PHE A 138 17.20 -1.84 13.50
C PHE A 138 17.50 -2.96 12.51
N THR A 139 18.09 -4.06 12.98
CA THR A 139 18.39 -5.23 12.15
C THR A 139 17.51 -6.40 12.52
N ILE A 140 17.12 -7.20 11.53
CA ILE A 140 16.45 -8.48 11.72
C ILE A 140 17.21 -9.60 11.02
N TYR A 141 16.94 -10.83 11.46
CA TYR A 141 17.42 -12.05 10.83
C TYR A 141 16.24 -12.97 10.58
N ALA A 142 16.21 -13.60 9.43
CA ALA A 142 15.26 -14.67 9.12
C ALA A 142 16.02 -15.96 8.86
N ARG A 143 15.44 -17.07 9.29
CA ARG A 143 15.88 -18.42 8.96
C ARG A 143 14.72 -19.24 8.43
N PRO A 144 14.94 -20.25 7.59
CA PRO A 144 13.87 -21.12 7.14
C PRO A 144 13.48 -22.11 8.26
N LEU A 145 12.20 -22.50 8.27
CA LEU A 145 11.67 -23.58 9.12
C LEU A 145 11.99 -24.96 8.56
N ILE A 146 12.41 -25.02 7.29
CA ILE A 146 12.84 -26.23 6.58
C ILE A 146 14.27 -26.05 6.06
N VAL A 147 14.90 -27.11 5.58
CA VAL A 147 16.27 -27.04 5.05
C VAL A 147 16.26 -26.38 3.68
N TRP A 148 16.72 -25.13 3.61
CA TRP A 148 17.00 -24.40 2.37
C TRP A 148 18.46 -23.98 2.32
N SER A 149 19.03 -23.91 1.12
CA SER A 149 20.28 -23.18 0.93
C SER A 149 20.02 -21.68 1.10
N ASN A 150 21.02 -20.97 1.61
CA ASN A 150 20.94 -19.51 1.80
C ASN A 150 20.65 -18.76 0.47
N THR A 151 21.21 -19.23 -0.65
CA THR A 151 20.98 -18.68 -1.98
C THR A 151 19.54 -18.91 -2.45
N TYR A 152 19.00 -20.10 -2.24
CA TYR A 152 17.59 -20.39 -2.55
C TYR A 152 16.65 -19.52 -1.72
N MET A 153 16.96 -19.34 -0.43
CA MET A 153 16.20 -18.49 0.47
C MET A 153 16.20 -17.03 0.03
N LEU A 154 17.37 -16.46 -0.29
CA LEU A 154 17.47 -15.09 -0.77
C LEU A 154 16.74 -14.89 -2.11
N ASN A 155 16.85 -15.85 -3.04
CA ASN A 155 16.11 -15.81 -4.29
C ASN A 155 14.59 -15.86 -4.08
N ASN A 156 14.11 -16.64 -3.10
CA ASN A 156 12.69 -16.64 -2.74
C ASN A 156 12.27 -15.30 -2.12
N ALA A 157 13.11 -14.69 -1.28
CA ALA A 157 12.82 -13.38 -0.72
C ALA A 157 12.60 -12.31 -1.81
N GLN A 158 13.41 -12.37 -2.87
CA GLN A 158 13.31 -11.46 -4.02
C GLN A 158 12.13 -11.78 -4.94
N THR A 159 11.90 -13.06 -5.28
CA THR A 159 10.84 -13.46 -6.22
C THR A 159 9.46 -13.48 -5.59
N CYS A 160 9.36 -13.74 -4.29
CA CYS A 160 8.11 -13.71 -3.52
C CYS A 160 7.86 -12.35 -2.84
N LEU A 161 8.67 -11.33 -3.14
CA LEU A 161 8.51 -9.95 -2.67
C LEU A 161 8.38 -9.85 -1.14
N TRP A 162 9.28 -10.50 -0.40
CA TRP A 162 9.22 -10.51 1.07
C TRP A 162 9.60 -9.15 1.65
N ASN A 163 8.61 -8.36 2.04
CA ASN A 163 8.79 -7.08 2.70
C ASN A 163 8.58 -7.22 4.21
N ILE A 164 9.22 -6.35 4.99
CA ILE A 164 8.99 -6.22 6.43
C ILE A 164 8.12 -5.01 6.66
N ASN A 165 6.92 -5.22 7.17
CA ASN A 165 6.10 -4.14 7.68
C ASN A 165 6.51 -3.90 9.13
N TRP A 166 6.68 -2.64 9.50
CA TRP A 166 7.15 -2.29 10.83
C TRP A 166 6.38 -1.10 11.41
N PHE A 167 6.32 -1.07 12.74
CA PHE A 167 5.76 0.01 13.55
C PHE A 167 6.74 0.28 14.69
N GLY A 168 7.06 1.55 14.94
CA GLY A 168 7.91 1.98 16.05
C GLY A 168 7.17 2.97 16.93
N ILE A 169 7.34 2.84 18.25
CA ILE A 169 6.85 3.80 19.25
C ILE A 169 7.96 4.16 20.22
N SER A 170 8.15 5.45 20.48
CA SER A 170 9.05 5.97 21.50
C SER A 170 8.40 7.10 22.29
N TYR A 171 9.03 7.52 23.38
CA TYR A 171 8.56 8.60 24.24
C TYR A 171 9.65 9.66 24.40
N SER A 172 9.26 10.92 24.53
CA SER A 172 10.18 12.00 24.92
C SER A 172 10.73 11.70 26.32
N THR A 173 12.04 11.53 26.43
CA THR A 173 12.74 11.42 27.73
C THR A 173 13.06 12.78 28.30
#